data_AF-A0ABD3NYQ7-F1
#
_entry.id   AF-A0ABD3NYQ7-F1
#
_cell.length_a   1.000
_cell.length_b   1.000
_cell.length_c   1.000
_cell.angle_alpha   90.00
_cell.angle_beta   90.00
_cell.angle_gamma   90.00
#
_symmetry.space_group_name_H-M   'P 1'
#
loop_
_entity.id
_entity.type
_entity.pdbx_description
1 polymer ?
#
loop_
_entity_poly.entity_id
_entity_poly.type
_entity_poly.pdbx_seq_one_letter_code
_entity_poly.pdbx_strand_id
1 'polypeptide(L)'
;MLRTNATGVLETRRHNHSNGGNKGIRINLLQSTSLRRHHLKLLNPNLSMQLLSLGSDSDILAVATLFELCVECHLKEMGVAYWTEEDQRRRHDETHGPTVKMPPTPDFRVRDGHLLGLHFTPLLGNGLPRDEASSKRIKSHDNTATSQQLITINWIEAKMFYGAFTIPSSTNNAVGTILPKARQYVVHYGPGAMVFMYGCGSELARELKQVGVVALDSRRLDLERVVRHQVGWCGDGRGNVLF
;
A
#
# COMPACT_ATOMS: atom_id res chain seq x y z
N MET A 1 21.08 -35.20 -20.67
CA MET A 1 22.36 -34.57 -21.09
C MET A 1 22.05 -33.11 -21.37
N LEU A 2 22.39 -32.16 -20.48
CA LEU A 2 23.67 -31.40 -20.42
C LEU A 2 23.89 -30.62 -21.74
N ARG A 3 23.99 -29.29 -21.85
CA ARG A 3 24.50 -28.16 -21.03
C ARG A 3 23.99 -26.82 -21.64
N THR A 4 23.47 -25.86 -20.88
CA THR A 4 24.07 -24.56 -20.45
C THR A 4 24.92 -23.76 -21.45
N ASN A 5 24.55 -22.48 -21.64
CA ASN A 5 25.36 -21.23 -21.64
C ASN A 5 24.33 -20.05 -21.66
N ALA A 6 24.17 -19.13 -20.71
CA ALA A 6 25.06 -18.24 -19.94
C ALA A 6 25.78 -17.18 -20.80
N THR A 7 25.27 -15.93 -20.76
CA THR A 7 25.94 -14.58 -20.88
C THR A 7 24.85 -13.53 -21.22
N GLY A 8 24.72 -12.34 -20.63
CA GLY A 8 25.49 -11.67 -19.60
C GLY A 8 24.80 -10.36 -19.14
N VAL A 9 24.81 -10.16 -17.83
CA VAL A 9 25.08 -8.95 -17.03
C VAL A 9 25.09 -7.58 -17.72
N LEU A 10 24.21 -6.67 -17.26
CA LEU A 10 24.43 -5.21 -17.23
C LEU A 10 24.20 -4.73 -15.78
N GLU A 11 25.26 -4.79 -14.99
CA GLU A 11 25.32 -4.39 -13.60
C GLU A 11 25.70 -2.91 -13.53
N THR A 12 24.72 -2.02 -13.33
CA THR A 12 24.97 -0.60 -13.06
C THR A 12 25.35 -0.41 -11.60
N ARG A 13 26.64 -0.63 -11.34
CA ARG A 13 27.32 -0.38 -10.07
C ARG A 13 27.35 1.13 -9.77
N ARG A 14 26.36 1.65 -9.05
CA ARG A 14 26.45 2.99 -8.41
C ARG A 14 27.04 2.85 -7.02
N HIS A 15 28.31 3.21 -6.88
CA HIS A 15 28.95 3.46 -5.60
C HIS A 15 28.26 4.63 -4.90
N ASN A 16 27.51 4.34 -3.84
CA ASN A 16 27.08 5.37 -2.88
C ASN A 16 28.09 5.40 -1.72
N HIS A 17 28.90 6.45 -1.69
CA HIS A 17 29.62 6.89 -0.49
C HIS A 17 28.61 7.20 0.61
N SER A 18 28.56 6.36 1.65
CA SER A 18 27.74 6.62 2.83
C SER A 18 28.48 7.56 3.78
N ASN A 19 28.37 8.86 3.54
CA ASN A 19 28.71 9.86 4.54
C ASN A 19 27.60 9.89 5.61
N GLY A 20 27.98 9.73 6.87
CA GLY A 20 27.09 9.62 8.04
C GLY A 20 26.43 10.94 8.46
N GLY A 21 25.85 11.66 7.49
CA GLY A 21 25.01 12.82 7.75
C GLY A 21 23.61 12.38 8.14
N ASN A 22 23.05 13.01 9.16
CA ASN A 22 21.67 12.89 9.62
C ASN A 22 20.73 12.69 8.42
N LYS A 23 20.32 11.44 8.17
CA LYS A 23 19.48 11.09 7.01
C LYS A 23 18.07 11.58 7.31
N GLY A 24 17.87 12.88 7.16
CA GLY A 24 16.55 13.50 7.22
C GLY A 24 15.61 12.66 6.36
N ILE A 25 14.43 12.37 6.92
CA ILE A 25 13.39 11.57 6.25
C ILE A 25 13.10 12.25 4.91
N ARG A 26 13.55 11.63 3.81
CA ARG A 26 13.29 12.15 2.47
C ARG A 26 11.90 11.68 2.05
N ILE A 27 10.93 12.60 2.09
CA ILE A 27 9.62 12.40 1.48
C ILE A 27 9.81 12.36 -0.03
N ASN A 28 9.36 11.29 -0.68
CA ASN A 28 9.47 11.18 -2.13
C ASN A 28 8.41 12.08 -2.82
N LEU A 29 8.59 12.36 -4.11
CA LEU A 29 7.71 13.26 -4.84
C LEU A 29 6.23 12.88 -4.75
N LEU A 30 5.91 11.59 -4.83
CA LEU A 30 4.52 11.11 -4.80
C LEU A 30 3.86 11.31 -3.43
N GLN A 31 4.65 11.10 -2.39
CA GLN A 31 4.24 11.36 -1.02
C GLN A 31 3.97 12.86 -0.83
N SER A 32 4.86 13.73 -1.34
CA SER A 32 4.68 15.18 -1.31
C SER A 32 3.46 15.65 -2.11
N THR A 33 3.21 15.13 -3.31
CA THR A 33 2.05 15.52 -4.12
C THR A 33 0.74 15.06 -3.48
N SER A 34 0.70 13.84 -2.92
CA SER A 34 -0.49 13.38 -2.23
C SER A 34 -0.74 14.16 -0.92
N LEU A 35 0.30 14.58 -0.19
CA LEU A 35 0.19 15.50 0.95
C LEU A 35 -0.38 16.85 0.54
N ARG A 36 0.20 17.48 -0.50
CA ARG A 36 -0.27 18.77 -1.04
C ARG A 36 -1.74 18.68 -1.42
N ARG A 37 -2.12 17.64 -2.14
CA ARG A 37 -3.51 17.40 -2.55
C ARG A 37 -4.45 17.33 -1.36
N HIS A 38 -4.09 16.56 -0.35
CA HIS A 38 -4.90 16.44 0.86
C HIS A 38 -5.01 17.78 1.60
N HIS A 39 -3.89 18.46 1.82
CA HIS A 39 -3.82 19.73 2.54
C HIS A 39 -4.62 20.84 1.84
N LEU A 40 -4.42 21.03 0.54
CA LEU A 40 -5.14 22.04 -0.24
C LEU A 40 -6.65 21.75 -0.28
N LYS A 41 -7.06 20.49 -0.38
CA LYS A 41 -8.48 20.12 -0.37
C LYS A 41 -9.12 20.34 1.01
N LEU A 42 -8.38 20.12 2.09
CA LEU A 42 -8.85 20.39 3.45
C LEU A 42 -9.06 21.90 3.69
N LEU A 43 -8.13 22.73 3.21
CA LEU A 43 -8.22 24.20 3.33
C LEU A 43 -9.33 24.79 2.43
N ASN A 44 -9.67 24.13 1.34
CA ASN A 44 -10.60 24.63 0.32
C ASN A 44 -11.71 23.61 0.02
N PRO A 45 -12.60 23.28 0.98
CA PRO A 45 -13.55 22.17 0.84
C PRO A 45 -14.50 22.35 -0.35
N ASN A 46 -14.86 23.60 -0.67
CA ASN A 46 -15.82 23.95 -1.72
C ASN A 46 -15.21 24.07 -3.12
N LEU A 47 -13.88 24.07 -3.25
CA LEU A 47 -13.22 24.14 -4.56
C LEU A 47 -13.02 22.73 -5.13
N SER A 48 -13.20 22.58 -6.44
CA SER A 48 -12.94 21.32 -7.14
C SER A 48 -11.44 21.03 -7.22
N MET A 49 -11.08 19.77 -7.50
CA MET A 49 -9.68 19.36 -7.65
C MET A 49 -9.01 20.09 -8.82
N GLN A 50 -9.76 20.31 -9.90
CA GLN A 50 -9.32 21.03 -11.10
C GLN A 50 -9.00 22.50 -10.78
N LEU A 51 -9.85 23.19 -10.01
CA LEU A 51 -9.62 24.58 -9.62
C LEU A 51 -8.40 24.73 -8.70
N LEU A 52 -8.08 23.70 -7.93
CA LEU A 52 -6.89 23.65 -7.07
C LEU A 52 -5.64 23.17 -7.82
N SER A 53 -5.72 22.88 -9.12
CA SER A 53 -4.63 22.28 -9.90
C SER A 53 -4.09 20.99 -9.26
N LEU A 54 -5.03 20.16 -8.79
CA LEU A 54 -4.78 18.87 -8.12
C LEU A 54 -5.22 17.67 -8.97
N GLY A 55 -5.25 17.85 -10.29
CA GLY A 55 -5.72 16.86 -11.25
C GLY A 55 -7.24 16.89 -11.43
N SER A 56 -7.68 16.34 -12.56
CA SER A 56 -9.10 16.07 -12.80
C SER A 56 -9.54 14.77 -12.13
N ASP A 57 -10.85 14.59 -11.99
CA ASP A 57 -11.41 13.32 -11.53
C ASP A 57 -10.98 12.15 -12.45
N SER A 58 -10.83 12.39 -13.75
CA SER A 58 -10.31 11.40 -14.69
C SER A 58 -8.86 11.02 -14.39
N ASP A 59 -8.00 11.98 -14.02
CA ASP A 59 -6.60 11.70 -13.67
C ASP A 59 -6.52 10.91 -12.35
N ILE A 60 -7.39 11.24 -11.39
CA ILE A 60 -7.48 10.57 -10.09
C ILE A 60 -7.97 9.13 -10.27
N LEU A 61 -8.96 8.91 -11.14
CA LEU A 61 -9.45 7.57 -11.46
C LEU A 61 -8.39 6.77 -12.22
N ALA A 62 -7.75 7.36 -13.24
CA ALA A 62 -6.71 6.70 -14.03
C ALA A 62 -5.55 6.23 -13.15
N VAL A 63 -5.11 7.04 -12.18
CA VAL A 63 -4.04 6.63 -11.27
C VAL A 63 -4.49 5.53 -10.29
N ALA A 64 -5.75 5.52 -9.87
CA ALA A 64 -6.32 4.45 -9.05
C ALA A 64 -6.30 3.12 -9.79
N THR A 65 -6.82 3.14 -11.02
CA THR A 65 -6.79 1.98 -11.92
C THR A 65 -5.36 1.50 -12.17
N LEU A 66 -4.39 2.41 -12.38
CA LEU A 66 -2.99 2.01 -12.54
C LEU A 66 -2.43 1.33 -11.28
N PHE A 67 -2.78 1.81 -10.09
CA PHE A 67 -2.32 1.19 -8.84
C PHE A 67 -2.97 -0.19 -8.61
N GLU A 68 -4.26 -0.32 -8.89
CA GLU A 68 -4.96 -1.62 -8.89
C GLU A 68 -4.30 -2.59 -9.86
N LEU A 69 -3.96 -2.15 -11.08
CA LEU A 69 -3.23 -2.97 -12.05
C LEU A 69 -1.85 -3.41 -11.54
N CYS A 70 -1.13 -2.57 -10.79
CA CYS A 70 0.14 -2.95 -10.17
C CYS A 70 -0.05 -4.06 -9.13
N VAL A 71 -1.09 -3.96 -8.28
CA VAL A 71 -1.46 -5.02 -7.34
C VAL A 71 -1.84 -6.28 -8.09
N GLU A 72 -2.64 -6.16 -9.16
CA GLU A 72 -3.09 -7.28 -9.98
C GLU A 72 -1.91 -8.02 -10.62
N CYS A 73 -0.96 -7.29 -11.23
CA CYS A 73 0.25 -7.88 -11.82
C CYS A 73 1.04 -8.66 -10.78
N HIS A 74 1.20 -8.11 -9.57
CA HIS A 74 1.89 -8.79 -8.49
C HIS A 74 1.16 -10.06 -8.02
N LEU A 75 -0.17 -10.05 -7.95
CA LEU A 75 -0.96 -11.25 -7.62
C LEU A 75 -0.79 -12.34 -8.68
N LYS A 76 -0.78 -11.96 -9.96
CA LYS A 76 -0.51 -12.87 -11.08
C LYS A 76 0.90 -13.47 -11.00
N GLU A 77 1.92 -12.66 -10.74
CA GLU A 77 3.30 -13.10 -10.55
C GLU A 77 3.45 -14.10 -9.40
N MET A 78 2.71 -13.89 -8.32
CA MET A 78 2.70 -14.76 -7.14
C MET A 78 1.80 -16.01 -7.32
N GLY A 79 1.12 -16.15 -8.46
CA GLY A 79 0.22 -17.28 -8.72
C GLY A 79 -1.03 -17.30 -7.84
N VAL A 80 -1.46 -16.14 -7.33
CA VAL A 80 -2.66 -16.03 -6.49
C VAL A 80 -3.90 -16.04 -7.37
N ALA A 81 -4.82 -16.97 -7.11
CA ALA A 81 -6.10 -17.03 -7.82
C ALA A 81 -7.11 -16.07 -7.19
N TYR A 82 -7.64 -15.13 -7.99
CA TYR A 82 -8.60 -14.13 -7.52
C TYR A 82 -9.73 -13.88 -8.54
N TRP A 83 -10.66 -13.03 -8.16
CA TRP A 83 -11.71 -12.39 -8.97
C TRP A 83 -11.57 -10.88 -8.84
N THR A 84 -11.59 -10.17 -9.95
CA THR A 84 -11.66 -8.70 -9.98
C THR A 84 -13.06 -8.20 -9.56
N GLU A 85 -13.24 -6.89 -9.38
CA GLU A 85 -14.58 -6.32 -9.17
C GLU A 85 -15.55 -6.69 -10.32
N GLU A 86 -15.07 -6.63 -11.57
CA GLU A 86 -15.86 -7.01 -12.75
C GLU A 86 -16.27 -8.49 -12.71
N ASP A 87 -15.35 -9.39 -12.35
CA ASP A 87 -15.64 -10.81 -12.19
C ASP A 87 -16.66 -11.07 -11.08
N GLN A 88 -16.59 -10.31 -9.97
CA GLN A 88 -17.51 -10.41 -8.85
C GLN A 88 -18.91 -9.96 -9.25
N ARG A 89 -19.01 -8.83 -9.97
CA ARG A 89 -20.26 -8.27 -10.49
C ARG A 89 -20.92 -9.22 -11.48
N ARG A 90 -20.17 -9.69 -12.47
CA ARG A 90 -20.67 -10.65 -13.48
C ARG A 90 -21.26 -11.89 -12.83
N ARG A 91 -20.54 -12.51 -11.88
CA ARG A 91 -21.03 -13.68 -11.15
C ARG A 91 -22.27 -13.40 -10.29
N HIS A 92 -22.30 -12.23 -9.66
CA HIS A 92 -23.44 -11.83 -8.86
C HIS A 92 -24.70 -11.73 -9.73
N ASP A 93 -24.59 -11.07 -10.89
CA ASP A 93 -25.69 -10.89 -11.83
C ASP A 93 -26.14 -12.22 -12.46
N GLU A 94 -25.20 -13.12 -12.76
CA GLU A 94 -25.49 -14.48 -13.23
C GLU A 94 -26.25 -15.32 -12.19
N THR A 95 -25.94 -15.14 -10.89
CA THR A 95 -26.50 -15.97 -9.82
C THR A 95 -27.81 -15.41 -9.25
N HIS A 96 -27.92 -14.08 -9.13
CA HIS A 96 -29.04 -13.42 -8.43
C HIS A 96 -29.87 -12.50 -9.35
N GLY A 97 -29.37 -12.19 -10.55
CA GLY A 97 -29.96 -11.21 -11.45
C GLY A 97 -29.44 -9.78 -11.23
N PRO A 98 -29.48 -8.93 -12.28
CA PRO A 98 -28.87 -7.59 -12.27
C PRO A 98 -29.62 -6.56 -11.41
N THR A 99 -30.82 -6.88 -10.92
CA THR A 99 -31.64 -5.98 -10.09
C THR A 99 -31.41 -6.18 -8.60
N VAL A 100 -30.76 -7.27 -8.19
CA VAL A 100 -30.45 -7.54 -6.78
C VAL A 100 -29.28 -6.68 -6.34
N LYS A 101 -29.41 -6.04 -5.16
CA LYS A 101 -28.36 -5.19 -4.62
C LYS A 101 -27.11 -6.02 -4.31
N MET A 102 -26.03 -5.74 -5.03
CA MET A 102 -24.73 -6.38 -4.82
C MET A 102 -24.17 -6.01 -3.43
N PRO A 103 -23.56 -6.97 -2.70
CA PRO A 103 -22.77 -6.65 -1.51
C PRO A 103 -21.59 -5.73 -1.90
N PRO A 104 -20.95 -5.05 -0.92
CA PRO A 104 -19.74 -4.29 -1.22
C PRO A 104 -18.67 -5.23 -1.79
N THR A 105 -18.03 -4.84 -2.87
CA THR A 105 -17.02 -5.64 -3.57
C THR A 105 -15.62 -5.13 -3.27
N PRO A 106 -14.70 -5.93 -2.74
CA PRO A 106 -13.28 -5.58 -2.71
C PRO A 106 -12.70 -5.55 -4.12
N ASP A 107 -11.59 -4.84 -4.31
CA ASP A 107 -10.91 -4.78 -5.63
C ASP A 107 -10.54 -6.19 -6.13
N PHE A 108 -10.07 -7.04 -5.21
CA PHE A 108 -9.76 -8.44 -5.50
C PHE A 108 -10.34 -9.38 -4.43
N ARG A 109 -11.11 -10.38 -4.85
CA ARG A 109 -11.57 -11.48 -3.99
C ARG A 109 -10.75 -12.73 -4.27
N VAL A 110 -10.09 -13.28 -3.25
CA VAL A 110 -9.28 -14.50 -3.35
C VAL A 110 -10.19 -15.72 -3.35
N ARG A 111 -9.97 -16.68 -4.28
CA ARG A 111 -10.92 -17.77 -4.51
C ARG A 111 -11.02 -18.75 -3.34
N ASP A 112 -9.89 -19.20 -2.81
CA ASP A 112 -9.80 -20.25 -1.78
C ASP A 112 -9.11 -19.76 -0.49
N GLY A 113 -9.07 -18.44 -0.32
CA GLY A 113 -8.18 -17.80 0.65
C GLY A 113 -6.70 -17.92 0.27
N HIS A 114 -5.86 -17.10 0.89
CA HIS A 114 -4.40 -17.13 0.68
C HIS A 114 -3.67 -16.99 2.01
N LEU A 115 -2.69 -17.87 2.26
CA LEU A 115 -1.87 -17.83 3.45
C LEU A 115 -0.76 -16.80 3.31
N LEU A 116 -0.88 -15.72 4.07
CA LEU A 116 0.11 -14.67 4.16
C LEU A 116 1.07 -14.94 5.32
N GLY A 117 2.38 -15.00 5.01
CA GLY A 117 3.45 -15.03 6.01
C GLY A 117 3.84 -13.62 6.44
N LEU A 118 3.55 -13.26 7.68
CA LEU A 118 4.01 -12.01 8.28
C LEU A 118 5.31 -12.23 9.05
N HIS A 119 6.35 -11.55 8.61
CA HIS A 119 7.63 -11.48 9.29
C HIS A 119 7.68 -10.19 10.11
N PHE A 120 7.64 -10.33 11.43
CA PHE A 120 7.87 -9.20 12.32
C PHE A 120 9.35 -9.15 12.63
N THR A 121 10.02 -8.08 12.22
CA THR A 121 11.29 -7.73 12.85
C THR A 121 10.92 -7.15 14.21
N PRO A 122 11.23 -7.81 15.34
CA PRO A 122 11.07 -7.16 16.62
C PRO A 122 11.86 -5.86 16.53
N LEU A 123 11.18 -4.74 16.72
CA LEU A 123 11.85 -3.47 16.95
C LEU A 123 12.64 -3.70 18.24
N LEU A 124 13.90 -4.13 18.10
CA LEU A 124 14.86 -4.16 19.19
C LEU A 124 14.79 -2.77 19.78
N GLY A 125 14.13 -2.68 20.95
CA GLY A 125 13.71 -1.41 21.51
C GLY A 125 14.87 -0.43 21.46
N ASN A 126 14.62 0.76 20.94
CA ASN A 126 15.53 1.89 21.01
C ASN A 126 16.24 1.84 22.37
N GLY A 127 17.54 1.56 22.40
CA GLY A 127 18.48 2.47 21.79
C GLY A 127 18.53 3.75 22.61
N LEU A 128 18.43 3.65 23.94
CA LEU A 128 19.27 4.52 24.76
C LEU A 128 20.72 4.24 24.30
N PRO A 129 21.51 5.28 23.97
CA PRO A 129 22.93 5.11 23.74
C PRO A 129 23.50 4.51 25.02
N ARG A 130 23.81 3.22 24.98
CA ARG A 130 24.44 2.54 26.10
C ARG A 130 25.89 2.99 26.05
N ASP A 131 26.26 3.89 26.97
CA ASP A 131 27.62 4.41 27.11
C ASP A 131 28.64 3.28 26.94
N GLU A 132 29.47 3.38 25.90
CA GLU A 132 30.43 2.36 25.46
C GLU A 132 31.62 2.17 26.43
N ALA A 133 31.51 2.55 27.70
CA ALA A 133 32.66 2.59 28.59
C ALA A 133 32.88 1.30 29.42
N SER A 134 31.91 0.39 29.53
CA SER A 134 32.08 -0.74 30.46
C SER A 134 31.08 -1.87 30.21
N SER A 135 31.47 -2.89 29.44
CA SER A 135 31.04 -4.27 29.76
C SER A 135 31.80 -5.32 28.97
N LYS A 136 32.43 -6.21 29.74
CA LYS A 136 33.06 -7.45 29.31
C LYS A 136 32.07 -8.32 28.53
N ARG A 137 32.56 -8.86 27.41
CA ARG A 137 31.92 -9.84 26.52
C ARG A 137 31.28 -10.99 27.31
N ILE A 138 29.95 -10.99 27.41
CA ILE A 138 29.17 -12.21 27.62
C ILE A 138 28.69 -12.63 26.23
N LYS A 139 29.23 -13.74 25.72
CA LYS A 139 28.79 -14.38 24.47
C LYS A 139 27.48 -15.13 24.75
N SER A 140 26.36 -14.43 24.83
CA SER A 140 25.04 -15.06 24.82
C SER A 140 24.66 -15.40 23.37
N HIS A 141 24.75 -16.69 23.03
CA HIS A 141 24.16 -17.27 21.83
C HIS A 141 22.63 -17.25 21.95
N ASP A 142 22.02 -16.07 21.78
CA ASP A 142 20.56 -15.97 21.72
C ASP A 142 20.10 -16.16 20.27
N ASN A 143 19.65 -17.38 19.98
CA ASN A 143 18.86 -17.71 18.81
C ASN A 143 17.53 -16.94 18.89
N THR A 144 17.55 -15.70 18.43
CA THR A 144 16.35 -14.87 18.28
C THR A 144 15.49 -15.45 17.16
N ALA A 145 14.62 -16.40 17.54
CA ALA A 145 13.67 -17.02 16.64
C ALA A 145 12.75 -15.94 16.06
N THR A 146 12.89 -15.67 14.76
CA THR A 146 11.92 -14.86 14.01
C THR A 146 10.57 -15.57 14.04
N SER A 147 9.64 -15.07 14.84
CA SER A 147 8.27 -15.57 14.86
C SER A 147 7.58 -15.18 13.56
N GLN A 148 7.26 -16.17 12.74
CA GLN A 148 6.46 -16.00 11.54
C GLN A 148 4.99 -16.24 11.90
N GLN A 149 4.15 -15.24 11.67
CA GLN A 149 2.71 -15.40 11.83
C GLN A 149 2.08 -15.70 10.47
N LEU A 150 1.38 -16.83 10.35
CA LEU A 150 0.58 -17.15 9.17
C LEU A 150 -0.85 -16.64 9.37
N ILE A 151 -1.39 -15.93 8.37
CA ILE A 151 -2.76 -15.42 8.37
C ILE A 151 -3.41 -15.74 7.03
N THR A 152 -4.63 -16.31 7.05
CA THR A 152 -5.43 -16.48 5.83
C THR A 152 -6.15 -15.17 5.50
N ILE A 153 -6.04 -14.70 4.27
CA ILE A 153 -6.80 -13.57 3.73
C ILE A 153 -7.72 -14.03 2.59
N ASN A 154 -8.89 -13.40 2.46
CA ASN A 154 -9.93 -13.77 1.48
C ASN A 154 -10.18 -12.67 0.45
N TRP A 155 -9.65 -11.48 0.68
CA TRP A 155 -9.80 -10.33 -0.20
C TRP A 155 -8.66 -9.34 -0.01
N ILE A 156 -8.46 -8.51 -1.04
CA ILE A 156 -7.45 -7.46 -1.09
C ILE A 156 -8.11 -6.20 -1.64
N GLU A 157 -7.83 -5.07 -0.99
CA GLU A 157 -8.25 -3.73 -1.42
C GLU A 157 -7.02 -2.84 -1.58
N ALA A 158 -6.92 -2.12 -2.69
CA ALA A 158 -5.85 -1.20 -3.02
C ALA A 158 -6.25 0.25 -2.66
N LYS A 159 -5.42 0.92 -1.83
CA LYS A 159 -5.63 2.30 -1.41
C LYS A 159 -4.42 3.20 -1.70
N MET A 160 -4.67 4.34 -2.31
CA MET A 160 -3.64 5.34 -2.65
C MET A 160 -3.65 6.57 -1.72
N PHE A 161 -4.21 6.46 -0.52
CA PHE A 161 -4.25 7.61 0.39
C PHE A 161 -2.88 7.80 1.06
N TYR A 162 -2.27 8.96 0.87
CA TYR A 162 -1.18 9.39 1.73
C TYR A 162 -1.77 9.99 3.01
N GLY A 163 -1.15 9.71 4.16
CA GLY A 163 -1.58 10.27 5.43
C GLY A 163 -2.92 9.72 5.89
N ALA A 164 -3.28 8.49 5.53
CA ALA A 164 -4.54 7.88 5.98
C ALA A 164 -4.68 7.89 7.53
N PHE A 165 -3.57 7.89 8.27
CA PHE A 165 -3.56 8.00 9.73
C PHE A 165 -3.83 9.43 10.26
N THR A 166 -3.69 10.48 9.46
CA THR A 166 -3.83 11.87 9.92
C THR A 166 -5.27 12.36 9.93
N ILE A 167 -6.20 11.53 9.45
CA ILE A 167 -7.60 11.89 9.31
C ILE A 167 -8.39 11.14 10.38
N PRO A 168 -9.13 11.85 11.25
CA PRO A 168 -9.98 11.21 12.23
C PRO A 168 -10.95 10.23 11.57
N SER A 169 -11.09 9.06 12.19
CA SER A 169 -12.21 8.17 11.91
C SER A 169 -13.53 8.93 12.08
N SER A 170 -14.58 8.54 11.35
CA SER A 170 -15.93 9.18 11.33
C SER A 170 -16.14 10.45 10.48
N THR A 171 -15.13 10.88 9.71
CA THR A 171 -15.34 11.92 8.68
C THR A 171 -15.94 11.33 7.39
N ASN A 172 -16.83 12.07 6.71
CA ASN A 172 -17.45 11.63 5.44
C ASN A 172 -16.47 11.64 4.23
N ASN A 173 -15.16 11.65 4.48
CA ASN A 173 -14.15 11.58 3.42
C ASN A 173 -13.70 10.13 3.18
N ALA A 174 -12.99 9.93 2.07
CA ALA A 174 -12.59 8.59 1.63
C ALA A 174 -11.77 7.81 2.68
N VAL A 175 -11.01 8.50 3.54
CA VAL A 175 -10.22 7.87 4.60
C VAL A 175 -11.08 7.51 5.82
N GLY A 176 -12.01 8.38 6.21
CA GLY A 176 -12.96 8.09 7.29
C GLY A 176 -13.87 6.89 7.02
N THR A 177 -14.04 6.50 5.75
CA THR A 177 -14.79 5.30 5.35
C THR A 177 -13.99 3.99 5.36
N ILE A 178 -12.67 4.02 5.56
CA ILE A 178 -11.81 2.83 5.48
C ILE A 178 -12.25 1.75 6.49
N LEU A 179 -12.39 2.12 7.76
CA LEU A 179 -12.75 1.16 8.82
C LEU A 179 -14.19 0.62 8.66
N PRO A 180 -15.22 1.46 8.41
CA PRO A 180 -16.55 0.95 8.10
C PRO A 180 -16.56 -0.03 6.91
N LYS A 181 -15.85 0.29 5.83
CA LYS A 181 -15.76 -0.57 4.64
C LYS A 181 -15.03 -1.88 4.94
N ALA A 182 -13.91 -1.83 5.67
CA ALA A 182 -13.16 -2.99 6.13
C ALA A 182 -14.04 -3.96 6.94
N ARG A 183 -14.83 -3.43 7.89
CA ARG A 183 -15.76 -4.24 8.69
C ARG A 183 -16.81 -4.93 7.81
N GLN A 184 -17.37 -4.22 6.83
CA GLN A 184 -18.33 -4.82 5.90
C GLN A 184 -17.70 -5.96 5.10
N TYR A 185 -16.50 -5.77 4.56
CA TYR A 185 -15.79 -6.84 3.87
C TYR A 185 -15.51 -8.04 4.76
N VAL A 186 -15.12 -7.82 6.02
CA VAL A 186 -14.89 -8.93 6.94
C VAL A 186 -16.15 -9.70 7.26
N VAL A 187 -17.30 -9.02 7.40
CA VAL A 187 -18.60 -9.67 7.58
C VAL A 187 -18.98 -10.53 6.37
N HIS A 188 -18.73 -10.04 5.15
CA HIS A 188 -19.14 -10.73 3.93
C HIS A 188 -18.16 -11.80 3.44
N TYR A 189 -16.86 -11.60 3.67
CA TYR A 189 -15.81 -12.39 3.02
C TYR A 189 -14.76 -12.94 4.00
N GLY A 190 -14.84 -12.61 5.29
CA GLY A 190 -13.83 -12.98 6.28
C GLY A 190 -12.59 -12.08 6.27
N PRO A 191 -11.50 -12.47 6.95
CA PRO A 191 -10.27 -11.68 7.05
C PRO A 191 -9.72 -11.29 5.67
N GLY A 192 -9.04 -10.15 5.58
CA GLY A 192 -8.50 -9.64 4.32
C GLY A 192 -7.26 -8.79 4.48
N ALA A 193 -6.87 -8.12 3.40
CA ALA A 193 -5.75 -7.20 3.39
C ALA A 193 -6.08 -5.89 2.68
N MET A 194 -5.44 -4.81 3.12
CA MET A 194 -5.47 -3.52 2.44
C MET A 194 -4.05 -3.12 2.06
N VAL A 195 -3.80 -2.90 0.78
CA VAL A 195 -2.50 -2.48 0.25
C VAL A 195 -2.49 -0.97 0.11
N PHE A 196 -1.61 -0.31 0.86
CA PHE A 196 -1.47 1.14 0.83
C PHE A 196 -0.27 1.55 -0.01
N MET A 197 -0.50 2.44 -0.98
CA MET A 197 0.56 2.98 -1.83
C MET A 197 1.61 3.74 -1.01
N TYR A 198 1.21 4.41 0.06
CA TYR A 198 2.10 5.28 0.84
C TYR A 198 2.20 4.89 2.32
N GLY A 199 1.81 3.66 2.65
CA GLY A 199 1.61 3.22 4.02
C GLY A 199 0.35 3.81 4.67
N CYS A 200 -0.08 3.19 5.78
CA CYS A 200 -1.31 3.56 6.48
C CYS A 200 -1.07 4.20 7.86
N GLY A 201 0.16 4.21 8.36
CA GLY A 201 0.47 4.57 9.75
C GLY A 201 0.17 3.44 10.75
N SER A 202 0.83 3.45 11.91
CA SER A 202 0.75 2.39 12.91
C SER A 202 -0.61 2.31 13.60
N GLU A 203 -1.26 3.44 13.84
CA GLU A 203 -2.56 3.50 14.50
C GLU A 203 -3.64 2.86 13.64
N LEU A 204 -3.82 3.30 12.39
CA LEU A 204 -4.77 2.71 11.45
C LEU A 204 -4.43 1.24 11.16
N ALA A 205 -3.15 0.87 11.06
CA ALA A 205 -2.76 -0.54 10.92
C ALA A 205 -3.24 -1.40 12.10
N ARG A 206 -3.12 -0.89 13.33
CA ARG A 206 -3.59 -1.57 14.55
C ARG A 206 -5.12 -1.70 14.55
N GLU A 207 -5.84 -0.64 14.18
CA GLU A 207 -7.30 -0.67 14.09
C GLU A 207 -7.80 -1.64 13.00
N LEU A 208 -7.17 -1.65 11.83
CA LEU A 208 -7.44 -2.63 10.78
C LEU A 208 -7.17 -4.06 11.27
N LYS A 209 -6.07 -4.28 11.99
CA LYS A 209 -5.74 -5.60 12.54
C LYS A 209 -6.81 -6.07 13.55
N GLN A 210 -7.34 -5.18 14.37
CA GLN A 210 -8.42 -5.51 15.32
C GLN A 210 -9.71 -5.97 14.63
N VAL A 211 -9.99 -5.49 13.41
CA VAL A 211 -11.15 -5.93 12.63
C VAL A 211 -10.83 -7.10 11.69
N GLY A 212 -9.64 -7.69 11.75
CA GLY A 212 -9.25 -8.83 10.91
C GLY A 212 -8.69 -8.45 9.54
N VAL A 213 -8.15 -7.24 9.39
CA VAL A 213 -7.54 -6.75 8.14
C VAL A 213 -6.06 -6.46 8.34
N VAL A 214 -5.23 -7.02 7.47
CA VAL A 214 -3.78 -6.76 7.46
C VAL A 214 -3.49 -5.56 6.57
N ALA A 215 -2.84 -4.54 7.12
CA ALA A 215 -2.33 -3.43 6.31
C ALA A 215 -0.97 -3.80 5.68
N LEU A 216 -0.89 -3.66 4.36
CA LEU A 216 0.28 -3.95 3.54
C LEU A 216 0.80 -2.67 2.89
N ASP A 217 2.09 -2.68 2.57
CA ASP A 217 2.78 -1.57 1.91
C ASP A 217 3.14 -1.96 0.48
N SER A 218 2.98 -1.02 -0.44
CA SER A 218 3.29 -1.16 -1.87
C SER A 218 4.79 -1.28 -2.21
N ARG A 219 5.70 -1.27 -1.23
CA ARG A 219 7.17 -1.41 -1.44
C ARG A 219 7.63 -2.53 -2.37
N ARG A 220 6.81 -3.58 -2.57
CA ARG A 220 7.11 -4.72 -3.46
C ARG A 220 6.48 -4.62 -4.84
N LEU A 221 5.66 -3.61 -5.09
CA LEU A 221 4.98 -3.39 -6.36
C LEU A 221 5.86 -2.56 -7.30
N ASP A 222 5.78 -2.85 -8.59
CA ASP A 222 6.30 -1.94 -9.62
C ASP A 222 5.33 -0.78 -9.80
N LEU A 223 5.72 0.39 -9.31
CA LEU A 223 4.90 1.61 -9.35
C LEU A 223 5.31 2.55 -10.50
N GLU A 224 6.20 2.16 -11.42
CA GLU A 224 6.76 3.08 -12.41
C GLU A 224 5.67 3.78 -13.24
N ARG A 225 4.64 3.04 -13.68
CA ARG A 225 3.51 3.60 -14.44
C ARG A 225 2.69 4.59 -13.62
N VAL A 226 2.46 4.28 -12.34
CA VAL A 226 1.74 5.16 -11.41
C VAL A 226 2.53 6.45 -11.21
N VAL A 227 3.84 6.34 -10.97
CA VAL A 227 4.75 7.48 -10.81
C VAL A 227 4.73 8.37 -12.03
N ARG A 228 4.95 7.77 -13.22
CA ARG A 228 5.01 8.49 -14.49
C ARG A 228 3.71 9.25 -14.77
N HIS A 229 2.57 8.60 -14.51
CA HIS A 229 1.27 9.23 -14.70
C HIS A 229 1.06 10.39 -13.73
N GLN A 230 1.33 10.21 -12.43
CA GLN A 230 1.21 11.29 -11.43
C GLN A 230 2.10 12.49 -11.75
N VAL A 231 3.36 12.26 -12.15
CA VAL A 231 4.28 13.34 -12.55
C VAL A 231 3.74 14.12 -13.74
N GLY A 232 3.09 13.45 -14.70
CA GLY A 232 2.59 14.06 -15.93
C GLY A 232 1.49 15.12 -15.73
N TRP A 233 0.73 15.07 -14.63
CA TRP A 233 -0.33 16.06 -14.33
C TRP A 233 -0.15 16.81 -13.01
N CYS A 234 0.69 16.31 -12.10
CA CYS A 234 1.10 17.06 -10.90
C CYS A 234 2.30 18.00 -11.16
N GLY A 235 2.91 17.92 -12.33
CA GLY A 235 4.02 18.77 -12.74
C GLY A 235 3.81 19.39 -14.11
N ASP A 236 4.67 20.35 -14.47
CA ASP A 236 4.75 20.84 -15.83
C ASP A 236 5.32 19.77 -16.77
N GLY A 237 5.29 20.03 -18.09
CA GLY A 237 5.91 19.13 -19.09
C GLY A 237 7.42 18.93 -18.94
N ARG A 238 8.05 19.54 -17.92
CA ARG A 238 9.47 19.41 -17.55
C ARG A 238 9.65 18.65 -16.22
N GLY A 239 8.57 18.18 -15.60
CA GLY A 239 8.59 17.46 -14.34
C GLY A 239 8.77 18.35 -13.10
N ASN A 240 8.68 19.68 -13.23
CA ASN A 240 8.62 20.55 -12.06
C ASN A 240 7.25 20.43 -11.44
N VAL A 241 7.18 20.23 -10.13
CA VAL A 241 5.90 20.34 -9.41
C VAL A 241 5.38 21.75 -9.59
N LEU A 242 4.19 21.89 -10.19
CA LEU A 242 3.53 23.19 -10.28
C LEU A 242 3.15 23.59 -8.86
N PHE A 243 3.86 24.59 -8.32
CA PHE A 243 3.53 25.22 -7.05
C PHE A 243 2.31 26.11 -7.22
#